data_AF-A0A093QX85-F1
#
_entry.id   AF-A0A093QX85-F1
#
_cell.length_a   1.000
_cell.length_b   1.000
_cell.length_c   1.000
_cell.angle_alpha   90.00
_cell.angle_beta   90.00
_cell.angle_gamma   90.00
#
_symmetry.space_group_name_H-M   'P 1'
#
loop_
_entity.id
_entity.type
_entity.pdbx_description
1 polymer ?
#
loop_
_entity_poly.entity_id
_entity_poly.type
_entity_poly.pdbx_seq_one_letter_code
_entity_poly.pdbx_strand_id
1 'polypeptide(L)'
;VKVPFLASDLNSWREEAKSFRENPEKVAKRFELIAKNQEIDWNDIDLMLSELTETEKDLVIKTARREVMSQIATGALTGDVDQIFPLQQPNWDPNNSEHNKTLTKYRDLIKVGLQNAIPKAVNWAALYDVRQGRNEIPTEFLD
;
A
#
# COMPACT_ATOMS: atom_id res chain seq x y z
N VAL A 1 12.11 -22.51 2.20
CA VAL A 1 11.24 -23.18 1.22
C VAL A 1 9.91 -22.47 1.27
N LYS A 2 9.52 -21.79 0.19
CA LYS A 2 8.28 -21.03 0.08
C LYS A 2 7.05 -21.90 0.41
N VAL A 3 6.15 -21.39 1.25
CA VAL A 3 4.81 -21.95 1.44
C VAL A 3 3.87 -21.37 0.37
N PRO A 4 3.08 -22.19 -0.35
CA PRO A 4 2.15 -21.70 -1.36
C PRO A 4 1.06 -20.79 -0.78
N PHE A 5 0.69 -19.76 -1.55
CA PHE A 5 -0.52 -18.98 -1.29
C PHE A 5 -1.75 -19.86 -1.57
N LEU A 6 -2.63 -20.06 -0.57
CA LEU A 6 -3.73 -21.02 -0.68
C LEU A 6 -5.01 -20.35 -1.18
N ALA A 7 -5.89 -21.15 -1.78
CA ALA A 7 -7.22 -20.70 -2.21
C ALA A 7 -8.06 -20.12 -1.05
N SER A 8 -7.89 -20.62 0.17
CA SER A 8 -8.54 -20.10 1.38
C SER A 8 -8.08 -18.68 1.72
N ASP A 9 -6.80 -18.38 1.50
CA ASP A 9 -6.23 -17.06 1.76
C ASP A 9 -6.71 -16.07 0.70
N LEU A 10 -6.78 -16.50 -0.57
CA LEU A 10 -7.35 -15.71 -1.65
C LEU A 10 -8.83 -15.37 -1.41
N ASN A 11 -9.64 -16.33 -0.94
CA ASN A 11 -11.05 -16.08 -0.60
C ASN A 11 -11.18 -15.08 0.55
N SER A 12 -10.35 -15.23 1.58
CA SER A 12 -10.35 -14.30 2.72
C SER A 12 -9.89 -12.90 2.32
N TRP A 13 -8.93 -12.81 1.41
CA TRP A 13 -8.48 -11.55 0.82
C TRP A 13 -9.57 -10.90 -0.01
N ARG A 14 -10.24 -11.65 -0.89
CA ARG A 14 -11.34 -11.17 -1.74
C ARG A 14 -12.44 -10.48 -0.94
N GLU A 15 -12.84 -11.05 0.20
CA GLU A 15 -13.86 -10.44 1.05
C GLU A 15 -13.41 -9.11 1.66
N GLU A 16 -12.15 -9.00 2.07
CA GLU A 16 -11.60 -7.75 2.61
C GLU A 16 -11.41 -6.69 1.51
N ALA A 17 -10.95 -7.10 0.32
CA ALA A 17 -10.73 -6.24 -0.84
C ALA A 17 -11.99 -5.47 -1.27
N LYS A 18 -13.19 -6.04 -1.09
CA LYS A 18 -14.47 -5.35 -1.35
C LYS A 18 -14.64 -4.04 -0.56
N SER A 19 -14.02 -3.94 0.61
CA SER A 19 -14.09 -2.76 1.49
C SER A 19 -13.00 -1.72 1.20
N PHE A 20 -12.21 -1.88 0.13
CA PHE A 20 -11.02 -1.06 -0.10
C PHE A 20 -11.28 0.44 -0.16
N ARG A 21 -12.35 0.89 -0.83
CA ARG A 21 -12.71 2.32 -0.88
C ARG A 21 -13.19 2.85 0.47
N GLU A 22 -13.87 2.03 1.25
CA GLU A 22 -14.44 2.42 2.53
C GLU A 22 -13.36 2.49 3.61
N ASN A 23 -12.42 1.54 3.58
CA ASN A 23 -11.37 1.42 4.60
C ASN A 23 -10.06 0.88 4.01
N PRO A 24 -9.30 1.72 3.28
CA PRO A 24 -8.01 1.32 2.68
C PRO A 24 -6.98 0.88 3.74
N GLU A 25 -7.02 1.46 4.95
CA GLU A 25 -6.14 1.08 6.05
C GLU A 25 -6.39 -0.36 6.52
N LYS A 26 -7.65 -0.77 6.64
CA LYS A 26 -8.02 -2.15 7.01
C LYS A 26 -7.51 -3.15 5.97
N VAL A 27 -7.72 -2.85 4.69
CA VAL A 27 -7.26 -3.71 3.59
C VAL A 27 -5.73 -3.81 3.56
N ALA A 28 -5.02 -2.69 3.73
CA ALA A 28 -3.57 -2.71 3.81
C ALA A 28 -3.03 -3.50 5.02
N LYS A 29 -3.69 -3.39 6.17
CA LYS A 29 -3.35 -4.19 7.36
C LYS A 29 -3.59 -5.69 7.11
N ARG A 30 -4.68 -6.04 6.40
CA ARG A 30 -4.91 -7.43 6.00
C ARG A 30 -3.83 -7.93 5.06
N PHE A 31 -3.46 -7.15 4.04
CA PHE A 31 -2.37 -7.46 3.13
C PHE A 31 -1.07 -7.71 3.89
N GLU A 32 -0.69 -6.81 4.81
CA GLU A 32 0.52 -6.96 5.63
C GLU A 32 0.52 -8.24 6.46
N LEU A 33 -0.61 -8.62 7.06
CA LEU A 33 -0.72 -9.86 7.83
C LEU A 33 -0.52 -11.10 6.95
N ILE A 34 -1.12 -11.13 5.76
CA ILE A 34 -0.92 -12.20 4.78
C ILE A 34 0.56 -12.25 4.35
N ALA A 35 1.13 -11.10 3.98
CA ALA A 35 2.50 -10.99 3.48
C ALA A 35 3.58 -11.34 4.52
N LYS A 36 3.28 -11.22 5.81
CA LYS A 36 4.15 -11.65 6.92
C LYS A 36 4.01 -13.13 7.24
N ASN A 37 2.79 -13.66 7.17
CA ASN A 37 2.51 -15.05 7.51
C ASN A 37 2.87 -16.01 6.37
N GLN A 38 2.78 -15.53 5.13
CA GLN A 38 3.03 -16.29 3.92
C GLN A 38 4.11 -15.57 3.13
N GLU A 39 5.11 -16.30 2.64
CA GLU A 39 6.17 -15.75 1.79
C GLU A 39 5.62 -15.43 0.38
N ILE A 40 4.63 -14.53 0.29
CA ILE A 40 3.94 -14.18 -0.97
C ILE A 40 4.92 -13.53 -1.94
N ASP A 41 5.01 -14.01 -3.17
CA ASP A 41 5.89 -13.42 -4.17
C ASP A 41 5.16 -12.40 -5.05
N TRP A 42 5.83 -11.93 -6.09
CA TRP A 42 5.26 -10.95 -7.02
C TRP A 42 3.97 -11.45 -7.69
N ASN A 43 3.89 -12.73 -8.06
CA ASN A 43 2.72 -13.30 -8.74
C ASN A 43 1.54 -13.41 -7.77
N ASP A 44 1.80 -13.82 -6.53
CA ASP A 44 0.77 -13.87 -5.49
C ASP A 44 0.19 -12.46 -5.24
N ILE A 45 1.04 -11.44 -5.21
CA ILE A 45 0.63 -10.04 -5.05
C ILE A 45 -0.19 -9.57 -6.25
N ASP A 46 0.24 -9.85 -7.49
CA ASP A 46 -0.51 -9.47 -8.69
C ASP A 46 -1.90 -10.11 -8.72
N LEU A 47 -1.98 -11.40 -8.32
CA LEU A 47 -3.25 -12.11 -8.14
C LEU A 47 -4.12 -11.46 -7.07
N MET A 48 -3.55 -11.11 -5.91
CA MET A 48 -4.30 -10.41 -4.86
C MET A 48 -4.82 -9.05 -5.37
N LEU A 49 -3.98 -8.26 -6.02
CA LEU A 49 -4.41 -6.96 -6.55
C LEU A 49 -5.46 -7.08 -7.66
N SER A 50 -5.53 -8.20 -8.37
CA SER A 50 -6.57 -8.47 -9.38
C SER A 50 -7.98 -8.65 -8.79
N GLU A 51 -8.09 -8.81 -7.47
CA GLU A 51 -9.38 -8.83 -6.76
C GLU A 51 -9.93 -7.44 -6.46
N LEU A 52 -9.14 -6.39 -6.68
CA LEU A 52 -9.60 -5.00 -6.69
C LEU A 52 -10.21 -4.66 -8.06
N THR A 53 -10.96 -3.56 -8.15
CA THR A 53 -11.33 -3.03 -9.47
C THR A 53 -10.08 -2.54 -10.21
N GLU A 54 -10.09 -2.56 -11.54
CA GLU A 54 -8.97 -2.08 -12.37
C GLU A 54 -8.54 -0.65 -11.99
N THR A 55 -9.49 0.23 -11.66
CA THR A 55 -9.20 1.60 -11.22
C THR A 55 -8.50 1.63 -9.86
N GLU A 56 -8.91 0.79 -8.91
CA GLU A 56 -8.28 0.71 -7.59
C GLU A 56 -6.88 0.12 -7.68
N LYS A 57 -6.70 -0.96 -8.45
CA LYS A 57 -5.38 -1.55 -8.73
C LYS A 57 -4.43 -0.51 -9.33
N ASP A 58 -4.89 0.23 -10.34
CA ASP A 58 -4.10 1.31 -10.97
C ASP A 58 -3.74 2.42 -9.97
N LEU A 59 -4.67 2.83 -9.10
CA LEU A 59 -4.40 3.82 -8.05
C LEU A 59 -3.36 3.33 -7.04
N VAL A 60 -3.44 2.07 -6.61
CA VAL A 60 -2.45 1.44 -5.70
C VAL A 60 -1.06 1.45 -6.32
N ILE A 61 -0.94 1.00 -7.57
CA ILE A 61 0.32 0.95 -8.30
C ILE A 61 0.91 2.35 -8.49
N LYS A 62 0.11 3.31 -8.94
CA LYS A 62 0.55 4.71 -9.12
C LYS A 62 1.00 5.34 -7.81
N THR A 63 0.30 5.06 -6.72
CA THR A 63 0.64 5.57 -5.40
C THR A 63 1.96 5.00 -4.89
N ALA A 64 2.15 3.68 -5.01
CA ALA A 64 3.41 3.03 -4.65
C ALA A 64 4.59 3.55 -5.49
N ARG A 65 4.41 3.73 -6.80
CA ARG A 65 5.46 4.29 -7.67
C ARG A 65 5.79 5.75 -7.35
N ARG A 66 4.79 6.56 -7.00
CA ARG A 66 5.01 7.94 -6.55
C ARG A 66 5.83 7.98 -5.26
N GLU A 67 5.57 7.06 -4.34
CA GLU A 67 6.37 6.91 -3.13
C GLU A 67 7.83 6.56 -3.47
N VAL A 68 8.07 5.61 -4.37
CA VAL A 68 9.43 5.29 -4.83
C VAL A 68 10.12 6.51 -5.44
N MET A 69 9.44 7.26 -6.32
CA MET A 69 9.97 8.49 -6.91
C MET A 69 10.35 9.53 -5.84
N SER A 70 9.50 9.68 -4.81
CA SER A 70 9.76 10.58 -3.67
C SER A 70 11.00 10.14 -2.87
N GLN A 71 11.12 8.84 -2.59
CA GLN A 71 12.27 8.29 -1.88
C GLN A 71 13.57 8.39 -2.70
N ILE A 72 13.52 8.28 -4.04
CA ILE A 72 14.67 8.54 -4.91
C ILE A 72 15.06 10.02 -4.84
N ALA A 73 14.08 10.93 -4.96
CA ALA A 73 14.33 12.37 -4.94
C ALA A 73 14.94 12.87 -3.62
N THR A 74 14.59 12.24 -2.50
CA THR A 74 15.16 12.54 -1.17
C THR A 74 16.47 11.80 -0.88
N GLY A 75 16.92 10.92 -1.79
CA GLY A 75 18.13 10.11 -1.62
C GLY A 75 17.98 8.91 -0.68
N ALA A 76 16.77 8.59 -0.22
CA ALA A 76 16.48 7.42 0.61
C ALA A 76 16.57 6.10 -0.17
N LEU A 77 16.26 6.14 -1.48
CA LEU A 77 16.46 5.04 -2.42
C LEU A 77 17.40 5.45 -3.55
N THR A 78 18.08 4.45 -4.13
CA THR A 78 18.96 4.62 -5.29
C THR A 78 18.55 3.62 -6.36
N GLY A 79 18.48 4.07 -7.61
CA GLY A 79 18.10 3.24 -8.76
C GLY A 79 16.92 3.85 -9.52
N ASP A 80 16.39 3.08 -10.46
CA ASP A 80 15.23 3.46 -11.26
C ASP A 80 13.92 2.92 -10.66
N VAL A 81 12.82 3.64 -10.91
CA VAL A 81 11.48 3.24 -10.42
C VAL A 81 11.08 1.87 -10.96
N ASP A 82 11.40 1.54 -12.22
CA ASP A 82 11.05 0.25 -12.82
C ASP A 82 11.89 -0.90 -12.27
N GLN A 83 13.08 -0.62 -11.74
CA GLN A 83 13.90 -1.62 -11.05
C GLN A 83 13.40 -1.90 -9.64
N ILE A 84 12.98 -0.85 -8.93
CA ILE A 84 12.54 -0.93 -7.53
C ILE A 84 11.08 -1.43 -7.43
N PHE A 85 10.22 -0.95 -8.34
CA PHE A 85 8.81 -1.29 -8.41
C PHE A 85 8.44 -1.68 -9.85
N PRO A 86 8.79 -2.91 -10.27
CA PRO A 86 8.50 -3.40 -11.60
C PRO A 86 6.99 -3.64 -11.79
N LEU A 87 6.50 -3.30 -12.98
CA LEU A 87 5.11 -3.54 -13.41
C LEU A 87 4.90 -4.93 -14.02
N GLN A 88 6.00 -5.60 -14.40
CA GLN A 88 5.99 -6.95 -14.95
C GLN A 88 6.77 -7.88 -14.01
N GLN A 89 6.52 -9.18 -14.12
CA GLN A 89 7.17 -10.19 -13.30
C GLN A 89 8.71 -10.07 -13.43
N PRO A 90 9.45 -9.85 -12.33
CA PRO A 90 10.89 -9.55 -12.37
C PRO A 90 11.82 -10.75 -12.15
N ASN A 91 11.30 -11.99 -12.26
CA ASN A 91 12.01 -13.26 -12.02
C ASN A 91 12.70 -13.38 -10.65
N TRP A 92 12.17 -12.71 -9.62
CA TRP A 92 12.67 -12.83 -8.25
C TRP A 92 12.30 -14.20 -7.65
N ASP A 93 13.33 -15.01 -7.36
CA ASP A 93 13.17 -16.26 -6.61
C ASP A 93 13.02 -16.01 -5.10
N PRO A 94 11.87 -16.33 -4.47
CA PRO A 94 11.65 -16.11 -3.05
C PRO A 94 12.58 -16.95 -2.14
N ASN A 95 13.18 -18.03 -2.64
CA ASN A 95 14.15 -18.83 -1.89
C ASN A 95 15.58 -18.25 -1.95
N ASN A 96 15.84 -17.30 -2.84
CA ASN A 96 17.10 -16.56 -2.88
C ASN A 96 17.05 -15.40 -1.86
N SER A 97 18.04 -15.31 -0.98
CA SER A 97 18.05 -14.33 0.11
C SER A 97 18.08 -12.86 -0.34
N GLU A 98 18.73 -12.55 -1.46
CA GLU A 98 18.80 -11.18 -1.99
C GLU A 98 17.46 -10.80 -2.65
N HIS A 99 16.92 -11.70 -3.46
CA HIS A 99 15.59 -11.53 -4.06
C HIS A 99 14.49 -11.45 -3.00
N ASN A 100 14.60 -12.18 -1.89
CA ASN A 100 13.65 -12.11 -0.78
C ASN A 100 13.67 -10.73 -0.08
N LYS A 101 14.84 -10.12 0.08
CA LYS A 101 14.95 -8.73 0.56
C LYS A 101 14.26 -7.76 -0.39
N THR A 102 14.43 -7.95 -1.70
CA THR A 102 13.72 -7.16 -2.72
C THR A 102 12.21 -7.36 -2.66
N LEU A 103 11.75 -8.61 -2.50
CA LEU A 103 10.33 -8.92 -2.31
C LEU A 103 9.75 -8.29 -1.04
N THR A 104 10.53 -8.23 0.04
CA THR A 104 10.09 -7.57 1.28
C THR A 104 9.85 -6.08 1.03
N LYS A 105 10.79 -5.38 0.38
CA LYS A 105 10.61 -3.98 -0.02
C LYS A 105 9.40 -3.79 -0.94
N TYR A 106 9.22 -4.71 -1.89
CA TYR A 106 8.07 -4.66 -2.80
C TYR A 106 6.74 -4.80 -2.04
N ARG A 107 6.63 -5.75 -1.10
CA ARG A 107 5.46 -5.90 -0.22
C ARG A 107 5.20 -4.63 0.59
N ASP A 108 6.23 -4.00 1.14
CA ASP A 108 6.10 -2.75 1.89
C ASP A 108 5.58 -1.60 1.02
N LEU A 109 6.07 -1.48 -0.22
CA LEU A 109 5.59 -0.48 -1.18
C LEU A 109 4.13 -0.73 -1.58
N ILE A 110 3.71 -1.99 -1.74
CA ILE A 110 2.30 -2.33 -1.98
C ILE A 110 1.41 -1.96 -0.81
N LYS A 111 1.86 -2.22 0.43
CA LYS A 111 1.16 -1.78 1.64
C LYS A 111 0.98 -0.27 1.63
N VAL A 112 2.02 0.51 1.33
CA VAL A 112 1.94 1.98 1.23
C VAL A 112 0.98 2.41 0.13
N GLY A 113 1.01 1.73 -1.03
CA GLY A 113 0.06 1.93 -2.12
C GLY A 113 -1.39 1.73 -1.67
N LEU A 114 -1.69 0.61 -1.02
CA LEU A 114 -3.01 0.31 -0.48
C LEU A 114 -3.46 1.35 0.55
N GLN A 115 -2.58 1.76 1.47
CA GLN A 115 -2.93 2.73 2.51
C GLN A 115 -3.29 4.12 1.95
N ASN A 116 -2.64 4.54 0.87
CA ASN A 116 -2.67 5.93 0.41
C ASN A 116 -3.34 6.13 -0.97
N ALA A 117 -3.77 5.05 -1.63
CA ALA A 117 -4.37 5.13 -2.97
C ALA A 117 -5.72 5.85 -2.99
N ILE A 118 -6.51 5.68 -1.93
CA ILE A 118 -7.80 6.36 -1.78
C ILE A 118 -7.55 7.58 -0.89
N PRO A 119 -7.68 8.81 -1.43
CA PRO A 119 -7.56 10.01 -0.62
C PRO A 119 -8.59 9.94 0.51
N LYS A 120 -8.13 10.11 1.75
CA LYS A 120 -9.07 10.33 2.86
C LYS A 120 -9.92 11.53 2.48
N ALA A 121 -11.24 11.36 2.45
CA ALA A 121 -12.15 12.46 2.20
C ALA A 121 -11.83 13.55 3.22
N VAL A 122 -11.31 14.69 2.75
CA VAL A 122 -11.16 15.87 3.59
C VAL A 122 -12.57 16.25 4.01
N ASN A 123 -12.88 16.11 5.30
CA ASN A 123 -14.16 16.56 5.83
C ASN A 123 -14.16 18.09 5.80
N TRP A 124 -14.51 18.66 4.65
CA TRP A 124 -14.56 20.11 4.46
C TRP A 124 -15.51 20.78 5.46
N ALA A 125 -16.59 20.11 5.87
CA ALA A 125 -17.50 20.62 6.90
C ALA A 125 -16.80 20.78 8.25
N ALA A 126 -16.01 19.80 8.67
CA ALA A 126 -15.19 19.92 9.88
C ALA A 126 -14.16 21.06 9.76
N LEU A 127 -13.59 21.27 8.56
CA LEU A 127 -12.61 22.33 8.30
C LEU A 127 -13.21 23.75 8.41
N TYR A 128 -14.49 23.92 8.06
CA TYR A 128 -15.23 25.19 8.24
C TYR A 128 -15.84 25.38 9.65
N ASP A 129 -15.92 24.30 10.43
CA ASP A 129 -16.33 24.33 11.85
C ASP A 129 -15.15 24.65 12.79
N VAL A 130 -13.90 24.54 12.33
CA VAL A 130 -12.74 25.04 13.07
C VAL A 130 -12.77 26.57 13.06
N ARG A 131 -13.28 27.15 14.16
CA ARG A 131 -13.29 28.59 14.40
C ARG A 131 -12.75 28.81 15.80
N GLN A 132 -11.87 29.80 15.92
CA GLN A 132 -11.34 30.20 17.21
C GLN A 132 -12.50 30.53 18.15
N GLY A 133 -12.52 29.86 19.30
CA GLY A 133 -13.50 30.07 20.34
C GLY A 133 -13.48 31.54 20.79
N ARG A 134 -14.64 32.08 21.20
CA ARG A 134 -14.78 33.51 21.53
C ARG A 134 -13.83 33.99 22.64
N ASN A 135 -13.34 33.06 23.46
CA ASN A 135 -12.41 33.31 24.57
C ASN A 135 -11.08 32.54 24.41
N GLU A 136 -10.88 31.85 23.29
CA GLU A 136 -9.64 31.13 22.99
C GLU A 136 -8.63 32.15 22.47
N ILE A 137 -7.39 32.12 22.95
CA ILE A 137 -6.35 33.02 22.45
C ILE A 137 -5.73 32.46 21.16
N PRO A 138 -5.27 33.30 20.22
CA PRO A 138 -4.85 32.84 18.90
C PRO A 138 -3.75 31.78 18.92
N THR A 139 -2.90 31.79 19.95
CA THR A 139 -1.85 30.80 20.14
C THR A 139 -2.42 29.43 20.50
N GLU A 140 -3.44 29.35 21.36
CA GLU A 140 -4.11 28.08 21.72
C GLU A 140 -4.90 27.49 20.55
N PHE A 141 -5.41 28.34 19.65
CA PHE A 141 -6.11 27.89 18.44
C PHE A 141 -5.17 27.34 17.35
N LEU A 142 -3.89 27.74 17.38
CA LEU A 142 -2.88 27.38 16.38
C LEU A 142 -1.97 26.22 16.82
N ASP A 143 -1.96 25.86 18.11
CA ASP A 143 -1.29 24.67 18.67
C ASP A 143 -2.06 23.37 18.35
#